data_AF-A0A5N7ZDY5-F1
#
_entry.id   AF-A0A5N7ZDY5-F1
#
_cell.length_a   1.000
_cell.length_b   1.000
_cell.length_c   1.000
_cell.angle_alpha   90.00
_cell.angle_beta   90.00
_cell.angle_gamma   90.00
#
_symmetry.space_group_name_H-M   'P 1'
#
loop_
_entity.id
_entity.type
_entity.pdbx_description
1 polymer ?
#
loop_
_entity_poly.entity_id
_entity_poly.type
_entity_poly.pdbx_seq_one_letter_code
_entity_poly.pdbx_strand_id
1 'polypeptide(L)'
;MLTFLSKIIKINTVNIVGVSRDENTETYNLLTVKRKGNKIDIVETATYNSFESLKKKIDLKLPVIIALEGKGVLNKKIDFNNEADVNWQK
;
A
#
# COMPACT_ATOMS: atom_id res chain seq x y z
N MET A 1 35.65 16.76 8.12
CA MET A 1 34.49 16.01 8.63
C MET A 1 33.28 16.40 7.77
N LEU A 2 33.11 15.73 6.62
CA LEU A 2 32.40 16.29 5.45
C LEU A 2 31.54 15.25 4.70
N THR A 3 30.96 14.29 5.42
CA THR A 3 30.18 13.18 4.81
C THR A 3 28.76 13.04 5.34
N PHE A 4 28.35 13.87 6.31
CA PHE A 4 26.97 13.97 6.78
C PHE A 4 26.24 15.14 6.14
N LEU A 5 26.56 15.49 4.88
CA LEU A 5 25.55 16.13 4.05
C LEU A 5 24.40 15.14 3.99
N SER A 6 23.43 15.38 4.86
CA SER A 6 22.10 14.83 4.84
C SER A 6 21.77 14.46 3.41
N LYS A 7 21.72 13.16 3.11
CA LYS A 7 20.99 12.68 1.94
C LYS A 7 19.57 13.15 2.22
N ILE A 8 19.24 14.38 1.81
CA ILE A 8 17.88 14.88 1.80
C ILE A 8 17.25 13.97 0.77
N ILE A 9 16.65 12.88 1.23
CA ILE A 9 15.85 12.02 0.40
C ILE A 9 14.67 12.90 0.01
N LYS A 10 14.83 13.63 -1.10
CA LYS A 10 13.73 14.32 -1.75
C LYS A 10 12.85 13.21 -2.32
N ILE A 11 11.95 12.71 -1.47
CA ILE A 11 10.87 11.82 -1.89
C ILE A 11 10.02 12.66 -2.84
N ASN A 12 10.32 12.53 -4.13
CA ASN A 12 9.61 13.20 -5.20
C ASN A 12 8.70 12.24 -5.94
N THR A 13 8.78 10.94 -5.68
CA THR A 13 8.00 9.89 -6.33
C THR A 13 7.55 8.91 -5.26
N VAL A 14 6.29 8.51 -5.29
CA VAL A 14 5.70 7.56 -4.34
C VAL A 14 4.74 6.65 -5.08
N ASN A 15 4.74 5.38 -4.70
CA ASN A 15 3.76 4.41 -5.15
C ASN A 15 2.59 4.41 -4.18
N ILE A 16 1.38 4.44 -4.70
CA ILE A 16 0.14 4.31 -3.93
C ILE A 16 -0.50 3.01 -4.39
N VAL A 17 -0.69 2.08 -3.47
CA VAL A 17 -1.30 0.78 -3.73
C VAL A 17 -2.65 0.73 -3.03
N GLY A 18 -3.72 0.76 -3.82
CA GLY A 18 -5.07 0.45 -3.35
C GLY A 18 -5.28 -1.06 -3.40
N VAL A 19 -5.67 -1.66 -2.29
CA VAL A 19 -6.09 -3.07 -2.23
C VAL A 19 -7.57 -3.09 -1.92
N SER A 20 -8.38 -3.51 -2.88
CA SER A 20 -9.83 -3.66 -2.71
C SER A 20 -10.16 -5.14 -2.64
N ARG A 21 -10.73 -5.59 -1.52
CA ARG A 21 -11.14 -6.98 -1.31
C ARG A 21 -12.65 -7.08 -1.24
N ASP A 22 -13.20 -7.93 -2.10
CA ASP A 22 -14.59 -8.37 -2.09
C ASP A 22 -14.66 -9.88 -1.78
N GLU A 23 -15.85 -10.45 -1.61
CA GLU A 23 -16.08 -11.84 -1.15
C GLU A 23 -15.30 -12.89 -1.96
N ASN A 24 -15.08 -12.64 -3.26
CA ASN A 24 -14.46 -13.59 -4.17
C ASN A 24 -13.22 -13.06 -4.90
N THR A 25 -12.87 -11.78 -4.71
CA THR A 25 -11.83 -11.13 -5.52
C THR A 25 -11.00 -10.14 -4.73
N GLU A 26 -9.71 -10.10 -5.04
CA GLU A 26 -8.79 -9.10 -4.54
C GLU A 26 -8.17 -8.35 -5.71
N THR A 27 -8.37 -7.04 -5.75
CA THR A 27 -7.86 -6.16 -6.80
C THR A 27 -6.80 -5.23 -6.22
N TYR A 28 -5.72 -5.07 -6.96
CA TYR A 28 -4.58 -4.25 -6.58
C TYR A 28 -4.41 -3.14 -7.60
N ASN A 29 -4.67 -1.91 -7.20
CA ASN A 29 -4.52 -0.71 -8.02
C ASN A 29 -3.22 0.00 -7.65
N LEU A 30 -2.30 0.14 -8.61
CA LEU A 30 -1.07 0.92 -8.48
C LEU A 30 -1.27 2.29 -9.11
N LEU A 31 -0.91 3.32 -8.35
CA LEU A 31 -0.79 4.69 -8.80
C LEU A 31 0.60 5.21 -8.42
N THR A 32 1.45 5.48 -9.39
CA THR A 32 2.75 6.12 -9.13
C THR A 32 2.61 7.62 -9.39
N VAL A 33 2.84 8.43 -8.36
CA VAL A 33 2.77 9.89 -8.46
C VAL A 33 4.13 10.52 -8.24
N LYS A 34 4.40 11.59 -8.98
CA LYS A 34 5.65 12.33 -8.97
C LYS A 34 5.39 13.82 -8.72
N ARG A 35 6.01 14.37 -7.69
CA ARG A 35 6.04 15.81 -7.42
C ARG A 35 7.00 16.52 -8.37
N LYS A 36 6.50 17.50 -9.12
CA LYS A 36 7.28 18.40 -9.98
C LYS A 36 7.04 19.86 -9.55
N GLY A 37 7.92 20.36 -8.68
CA GLY A 37 7.73 21.68 -8.05
C GLY A 37 6.53 21.69 -7.10
N ASN A 38 5.52 22.50 -7.44
CA ASN A 38 4.25 22.60 -6.69
C ASN A 38 3.12 21.76 -7.31
N LYS A 39 3.41 20.97 -8.34
CA LYS A 39 2.44 20.08 -9.00
C LYS A 39 2.73 18.62 -8.66
N ILE A 40 1.70 17.79 -8.75
CA ILE A 40 1.78 16.32 -8.67
C ILE A 40 1.32 15.79 -10.03
N ASP A 41 2.18 15.01 -10.67
CA ASP A 41 1.90 14.33 -11.93
C ASP A 41 1.71 12.83 -11.64
N ILE A 42 0.71 12.22 -12.27
CA ILE A 42 0.56 10.76 -12.29
C ILE A 42 1.44 10.22 -13.41
N VAL A 43 2.40 9.35 -13.07
CA VAL A 43 3.35 8.79 -14.05
C VAL A 43 3.07 7.32 -14.37
N GLU A 44 2.30 6.63 -13.53
CA GLU A 44 1.88 5.26 -13.78
C GLU A 44 0.53 4.97 -13.15
N THR A 45 -0.29 4.21 -13.86
CA THR A 45 -1.55 3.63 -13.39
C THR A 45 -1.63 2.20 -13.89
N ALA A 46 -1.83 1.25 -13.00
CA ALA A 46 -2.01 -0.15 -13.36
C ALA A 46 -2.94 -0.86 -12.39
N THR A 47 -3.66 -1.87 -12.88
CA THR A 47 -4.51 -2.72 -12.07
C THR A 47 -4.05 -4.16 -12.23
N TYR A 48 -3.99 -4.87 -11.11
CA TYR A 48 -3.53 -6.24 -11.00
C TYR A 48 -4.58 -7.07 -10.26
N ASN A 49 -4.73 -8.32 -10.68
CA ASN A 49 -5.68 -9.28 -10.10
C ASN A 49 -5.02 -10.22 -9.07
N SER A 50 -3.74 -10.02 -8.76
CA SER A 50 -3.02 -10.78 -7.73
C SER A 50 -1.82 -10.00 -7.18
N PHE A 51 -1.48 -10.23 -5.92
CA PHE A 51 -0.32 -9.65 -5.27
C PHE A 51 0.98 -9.93 -6.04
N GLU A 52 1.15 -11.16 -6.53
CA GLU A 52 2.36 -11.56 -7.26
C GLU A 52 2.51 -10.80 -8.58
N SER A 53 1.41 -10.50 -9.27
CA SER A 53 1.45 -9.69 -10.49
C SER A 53 1.84 -8.23 -10.23
N LEU A 54 1.35 -7.63 -9.13
CA LEU A 54 1.79 -6.31 -8.67
C LEU A 54 3.28 -6.31 -8.31
N LYS A 55 3.70 -7.27 -7.46
CA LYS A 55 5.06 -7.37 -6.92
C LYS A 55 6.14 -7.48 -8.00
N LYS A 56 5.83 -8.12 -9.12
CA LYS A 56 6.73 -8.24 -10.28
C LYS A 56 6.95 -6.92 -11.04
N LYS A 57 6.07 -5.92 -10.86
CA LYS A 57 6.08 -4.68 -11.64
C LYS A 57 6.36 -3.43 -10.80
N ILE A 58 5.92 -3.39 -9.56
CA ILE A 58 6.12 -2.24 -8.66
C ILE A 58 7.61 -2.02 -8.36
N ASP A 59 8.06 -0.76 -8.40
CA ASP A 59 9.40 -0.39 -7.94
C ASP A 59 9.44 -0.29 -6.41
N LEU A 60 9.94 -1.35 -5.76
CA LEU A 60 10.07 -1.43 -4.31
C LEU A 60 11.14 -0.50 -3.71
N LYS A 61 11.92 0.22 -4.53
CA LYS A 61 12.85 1.25 -4.05
C LYS A 61 12.16 2.57 -3.72
N LEU A 62 10.95 2.77 -4.24
CA LEU A 62 10.13 3.94 -3.96
C LEU A 62 9.32 3.71 -2.68
N PRO A 63 9.04 4.76 -1.88
CA PRO A 63 8.10 4.66 -0.78
C PRO A 63 6.74 4.19 -1.28
N VAL A 64 6.07 3.35 -0.49
CA VAL A 64 4.75 2.80 -0.82
C VAL A 64 3.75 3.23 0.24
N ILE A 65 2.67 3.86 -0.20
CA ILE A 65 1.47 4.10 0.61
C ILE A 65 0.47 3.01 0.25
N ILE A 66 -0.08 2.32 1.25
CA ILE A 66 -1.07 1.28 1.04
C ILE A 66 -2.42 1.79 1.57
N ALA A 67 -3.43 1.78 0.72
CA ALA A 67 -4.82 2.02 1.09
C ALA A 67 -5.57 0.69 0.99
N LEU A 68 -6.12 0.22 2.11
CA LEU A 68 -6.87 -1.03 2.16
C LEU A 68 -8.37 -0.70 2.20
N GLU A 69 -9.13 -1.28 1.27
CA GLU A 69 -10.57 -1.15 1.16
C GLU A 69 -11.20 -2.55 1.20
N GLY A 70 -12.17 -2.75 2.09
CA GLY A 70 -12.89 -4.02 2.18
C GLY A 70 -13.82 -4.04 3.40
N LYS A 71 -14.91 -4.81 3.29
CA LYS A 71 -15.76 -5.15 4.44
C LYS A 71 -15.10 -6.28 5.22
N GLY A 72 -14.11 -5.94 6.03
CA GLY A 72 -13.46 -6.92 6.89
C GLY A 72 -12.72 -6.19 7.96
N VAL A 73 -13.21 -6.31 9.20
CA VAL A 73 -12.43 -6.12 10.41
C VAL A 73 -11.02 -6.63 10.10
N LEU A 74 -10.00 -5.76 10.20
CA LEU A 74 -8.59 -6.13 10.12
C LEU A 74 -8.47 -7.56 10.64
N ASN A 75 -8.07 -8.52 9.80
CA ASN A 75 -7.94 -9.94 10.12
C ASN A 75 -6.97 -10.12 11.31
N LYS A 76 -7.40 -9.69 12.49
CA LYS A 76 -6.78 -9.99 13.75
C LYS A 76 -7.02 -11.47 13.86
N LYS A 77 -5.93 -12.22 13.95
CA LYS A 77 -5.99 -13.63 14.29
C LYS A 77 -6.83 -13.71 15.58
N ILE A 78 -8.04 -14.23 15.48
CA ILE A 78 -8.92 -14.39 16.64
C ILE A 78 -8.20 -15.37 17.55
N ASP A 79 -7.76 -14.88 18.70
CA ASP A 79 -7.33 -15.77 19.76
C ASP A 79 -8.59 -16.31 20.44
N PHE A 80 -8.92 -17.57 20.14
CA PHE A 80 -10.08 -18.24 20.74
C PHE A 80 -9.95 -18.42 22.26
N ASN A 81 -8.79 -18.15 22.84
CA ASN A 81 -8.58 -18.12 24.29
C ASN A 81 -8.77 -16.72 24.89
N ASN A 82 -9.07 -15.70 24.07
CA ASN A 82 -9.33 -14.33 24.52
C ASN A 82 -10.82 -13.99 24.32
N GLU A 83 -11.56 -13.85 25.41
CA GLU A 83 -13.00 -13.56 25.38
C GLU A 83 -13.35 -12.26 24.63
N ALA A 84 -12.46 -11.25 24.65
CA ALA A 84 -12.68 -10.01 23.93
C ALA A 84 -12.62 -10.21 22.40
N ASP A 85 -11.72 -11.08 21.93
CA ASP A 85 -11.57 -11.40 20.50
C ASP A 85 -12.74 -12.26 20.00
N VAL A 86 -13.23 -13.19 20.82
CA VAL A 86 -14.41 -14.01 20.51
C VAL A 86 -15.69 -13.17 20.40
N ASN A 87 -15.83 -12.13 21.24
CA ASN A 87 -16.99 -11.23 21.18
C ASN A 87 -17.07 -10.38 19.92
N TRP A 88 -15.97 -10.19 19.18
CA TRP A 88 -15.96 -9.48 17.91
C TRP A 88 -16.48 -10.31 16.72
N GLN A 89 -16.74 -11.61 16.92
CA GLN A 89 -17.33 -12.50 15.93
C GLN A 89 -18.87 -12.39 15.86
N LYS A 90 -19.53 -11.84 16.89
CA LYS A 90 -20.99 -11.68 16.96
C LYS A 90 -21.45 -10.44 16.21
#